data_AF-X1DUY9-F1
#
_entry.id   AF-X1DUY9-F1
#
_cell.length_a   1.000
_cell.length_b   1.000
_cell.length_c   1.000
_cell.angle_alpha   90.00
_cell.angle_beta   90.00
_cell.angle_gamma   90.00
#
_symmetry.space_group_name_H-M   'P 1'
#
loop_
_entity.id
_entity.type
_entity.pdbx_description
1 polymer ?
#
loop_
_entity_poly.entity_id
_entity_poly.type
_entity_poly.pdbx_seq_one_letter_code
_entity_poly.pdbx_strand_id
1 'polypeptide(L)'
;AENIIKKMDIAIGAMHSSFLNTRAENTARTVSAIENRYIDFIAHPTGVVFGNRAPYSIDIDRLISAAAKNNKALEINSYFLRMDLNEQNVRKAREMGVKVVINTDAHRPNNMDMVRLGVDIARRAGL
;
A
#
# COMPACT_ATOMS: atom_id res chain seq x y z
N ALA A 1 14.00 -10.43 -13.40
CA ALA A 1 12.67 -10.26 -12.76
C ALA A 1 11.63 -9.73 -13.74
N GLU A 2 11.88 -8.62 -14.45
CA GLU A 2 10.89 -7.95 -15.33
C GLU A 2 10.25 -8.87 -16.39
N ASN A 3 11.01 -9.80 -16.97
CA ASN A 3 10.49 -10.77 -17.93
C ASN A 3 9.37 -11.68 -17.38
N ILE A 4 9.28 -11.82 -16.06
CA ILE A 4 8.24 -12.57 -15.36
C ILE A 4 7.10 -11.62 -14.97
N ILE A 5 7.41 -10.48 -14.35
CA ILE A 5 6.41 -9.51 -13.87
C ILE A 5 5.52 -9.01 -15.02
N LYS A 6 6.10 -8.75 -16.20
CA LYS A 6 5.36 -8.30 -17.39
C LYS A 6 4.28 -9.26 -17.89
N LYS A 7 4.27 -10.52 -17.41
CA LYS A 7 3.29 -11.54 -17.78
C LYS A 7 2.12 -11.64 -16.80
N MET A 8 2.18 -10.92 -15.68
CA MET A 8 1.12 -10.93 -14.67
C MET A 8 -0.02 -10.00 -15.11
N ASP A 9 -1.26 -10.38 -14.81
CA ASP A 9 -2.41 -9.50 -14.98
C ASP A 9 -2.36 -8.32 -13.99
N ILE A 10 -1.85 -8.59 -12.78
CA ILE A 10 -1.66 -7.63 -11.70
C ILE A 10 -0.34 -7.97 -10.99
N ALA A 11 0.50 -6.96 -10.77
CA ALA A 11 1.76 -7.06 -10.07
C ALA A 11 1.83 -6.06 -8.91
N ILE A 12 2.23 -6.56 -7.74
CA ILE A 12 2.14 -5.83 -6.46
C ILE A 12 3.54 -5.66 -5.89
N GLY A 13 3.89 -4.43 -5.50
CA GLY A 13 5.11 -4.12 -4.78
C GLY A 13 4.87 -4.04 -3.28
N ALA A 14 5.78 -4.57 -2.46
CA ALA A 14 5.71 -4.46 -1.00
C ALA A 14 7.07 -4.64 -0.33
N MET A 15 7.27 -3.95 0.80
CA MET A 15 8.47 -4.14 1.63
C MET A 15 8.22 -5.22 2.69
N HIS A 16 9.09 -6.25 2.71
CA HIS A 16 9.02 -7.38 3.65
C HIS A 16 10.32 -7.60 4.45
N SER A 17 11.31 -6.73 4.29
CA SER A 17 12.62 -6.84 4.97
C SER A 17 13.30 -5.47 5.11
N SER A 18 14.35 -5.45 5.94
CA SER A 18 15.21 -4.28 6.20
C SER A 18 14.41 -3.04 6.62
N PHE A 19 13.55 -3.20 7.62
CA PHE A 19 12.64 -2.15 8.11
C PHE A 19 13.34 -1.06 8.92
N LEU A 20 14.53 -1.34 9.46
CA LEU A 20 15.29 -0.46 10.35
C LEU A 20 16.15 0.58 9.61
N ASN A 21 16.00 0.67 8.29
CA ASN A 21 16.66 1.70 7.49
C ASN A 21 16.10 3.09 7.83
N THR A 22 16.82 4.13 7.39
CA THR A 22 16.39 5.52 7.56
C THR A 22 15.10 5.82 6.78
N ARG A 23 14.41 6.90 7.18
CA ARG A 23 13.24 7.42 6.45
C ARG A 23 13.52 7.61 4.97
N ALA A 24 14.69 8.17 4.65
CA ALA A 24 15.09 8.47 3.28
C ALA A 24 15.27 7.19 2.46
N GLU A 25 15.95 6.18 3.01
CA GLU A 25 16.19 4.90 2.33
C GLU A 25 14.89 4.11 2.10
N ASN A 26 14.05 3.97 3.12
CA ASN A 26 12.76 3.28 2.99
C ASN A 26 11.85 3.97 1.97
N THR A 27 11.82 5.31 1.99
CA THR A 27 11.06 6.10 1.02
C THR A 27 11.60 5.91 -0.40
N ALA A 28 12.92 6.05 -0.60
CA ALA A 28 13.53 5.89 -1.92
C ALA A 28 13.29 4.49 -2.50
N ARG A 29 13.40 3.46 -1.67
CA ARG A 29 13.17 2.08 -2.10
C ARG A 29 11.72 1.81 -2.48
N THR A 30 10.77 2.37 -1.74
CA THR A 30 9.33 2.22 -2.06
C THR A 30 8.95 3.04 -3.29
N VAL A 31 9.49 4.26 -3.43
CA VAL A 31 9.30 5.08 -4.64
C VAL A 31 9.88 4.41 -5.88
N SER A 32 11.05 3.76 -5.77
CA SER A 32 11.62 2.97 -6.86
C SER A 32 10.68 1.85 -7.34
N ALA A 33 9.93 1.22 -6.42
CA ALA A 33 8.92 0.24 -6.80
C ALA A 33 7.72 0.87 -7.54
N ILE A 34 7.30 2.08 -7.14
CA ILE A 34 6.25 2.85 -7.84
C ILE A 34 6.69 3.26 -9.26
N GLU A 35 7.94 3.66 -9.43
CA GLU A 35 8.50 4.08 -10.71
C GLU A 35 8.69 2.90 -11.68
N ASN A 36 8.63 1.66 -11.18
CA ASN A 36 8.66 0.49 -12.04
C ASN A 36 7.37 0.37 -12.86
N ARG A 37 7.50 0.42 -14.19
CA ARG A 37 6.36 0.38 -15.11
C ARG A 37 5.48 -0.88 -14.96
N TYR A 38 6.05 -1.99 -14.49
CA TYR A 38 5.37 -3.27 -14.37
C TYR A 38 4.72 -3.51 -13.01
N ILE A 39 4.84 -2.60 -12.04
CA ILE A 39 4.13 -2.67 -10.75
C ILE A 39 2.84 -1.88 -10.86
N ASP A 40 1.70 -2.44 -10.47
CA ASP A 40 0.40 -1.76 -10.55
C ASP A 40 0.10 -0.94 -9.29
N PHE A 41 0.44 -1.48 -8.13
CA PHE A 41 0.22 -0.82 -6.85
C PHE A 41 1.17 -1.30 -5.75
N ILE A 42 1.23 -0.52 -4.67
CA ILE A 42 1.99 -0.84 -3.46
C ILE A 42 1.05 -1.39 -2.39
N ALA A 43 1.33 -2.61 -1.91
CA ALA A 43 0.61 -3.25 -0.81
C ALA A 43 1.08 -2.76 0.55
N HIS A 44 0.12 -2.65 1.49
CA HIS A 44 0.26 -2.24 2.89
C HIS A 44 1.47 -1.30 3.12
N PRO A 45 1.37 -0.04 2.66
CA PRO A 45 2.52 0.81 2.41
C PRO A 45 3.30 1.28 3.65
N THR A 46 2.74 1.19 4.86
CA THR A 46 3.45 1.52 6.10
C THR A 46 4.08 0.30 6.76
N GLY A 47 3.62 -0.90 6.36
CA GLY A 47 4.11 -2.18 6.87
C GLY A 47 3.74 -2.48 8.32
N VAL A 48 2.84 -1.70 8.91
CA VAL A 48 2.35 -1.90 10.27
C VAL A 48 1.71 -3.28 10.45
N VAL A 49 1.92 -3.85 11.63
CA VAL A 49 1.20 -5.03 12.12
C VAL A 49 0.86 -4.77 13.59
N PHE A 50 -0.41 -4.47 13.89
CA PHE A 50 -0.85 -4.17 15.25
C PHE A 50 -0.46 -5.28 16.23
N GLY A 51 0.15 -4.88 17.36
CA GLY A 51 0.65 -5.79 18.39
C GLY A 51 1.98 -6.50 18.07
N ASN A 52 2.56 -6.30 16.88
CA ASN A 52 3.80 -6.98 16.49
C ASN A 52 4.86 -6.04 15.90
N ARG A 53 4.48 -5.18 14.96
CA ARG A 53 5.42 -4.30 14.24
C ARG A 53 4.85 -2.90 14.08
N ALA A 54 5.56 -1.91 14.59
CA ALA A 54 5.27 -0.51 14.31
C ALA A 54 5.46 -0.18 12.81
N PRO A 55 4.78 0.85 12.27
CA PRO A 55 5.08 1.36 10.94
C PRO A 55 6.57 1.62 10.77
N TYR A 56 7.16 1.24 9.64
CA TYR A 56 8.53 1.64 9.36
C TYR A 56 8.60 3.15 9.07
N SER A 57 9.77 3.76 9.29
CA SER A 57 9.97 5.17 9.00
C SER A 57 9.93 5.39 7.49
N ILE A 58 8.85 5.99 6.98
CA ILE A 58 8.63 6.29 5.57
C ILE A 58 7.93 7.65 5.41
N ASP A 59 8.21 8.32 4.29
CA ASP A 59 7.51 9.52 3.88
C ASP A 59 6.29 9.18 3.01
N ILE A 60 5.11 9.16 3.64
CA ILE A 60 3.85 8.83 2.96
C ILE A 60 3.45 9.92 1.95
N ASP A 61 3.71 11.19 2.23
CA ASP A 61 3.34 12.27 1.31
C ASP A 61 4.17 12.18 0.02
N ARG A 62 5.47 11.87 0.14
CA ARG A 62 6.33 11.58 -1.02
C ARG A 62 5.89 10.31 -1.75
N LEU A 63 5.44 9.28 -1.03
CA LEU A 63 4.92 8.06 -1.64
C LEU A 63 3.66 8.32 -2.47
N ILE A 64 2.68 9.04 -1.91
CA ILE A 64 1.45 9.43 -2.59
C ILE A 64 1.77 10.29 -3.82
N SER A 65 2.70 11.26 -3.67
CA SER A 65 3.14 12.10 -4.79
C SER A 65 3.74 11.27 -5.93
N ALA A 66 4.58 10.27 -5.61
CA ALA A 66 5.14 9.37 -6.60
C ALA A 66 4.05 8.50 -7.27
N ALA A 67 3.08 8.00 -6.49
CA ALA A 67 1.97 7.21 -7.00
C ALA A 67 1.12 8.02 -7.99
N ALA A 68 0.80 9.28 -7.66
CA ALA A 68 0.08 10.20 -8.54
C ALA A 68 0.84 10.43 -9.86
N LYS A 69 2.13 10.74 -9.77
CA LYS A 69 2.99 11.00 -10.96
C LYS A 69 3.08 9.79 -11.89
N ASN A 70 3.11 8.57 -11.34
CA ASN A 70 3.30 7.34 -12.10
C ASN A 70 1.99 6.58 -12.39
N ASN A 71 0.83 7.17 -12.05
CA ASN A 71 -0.49 6.54 -12.19
C ASN A 71 -0.53 5.14 -11.55
N LYS A 72 0.02 5.01 -10.34
CA LYS A 72 0.01 3.77 -9.54
C LYS A 72 -1.01 3.90 -8.41
N ALA A 73 -1.62 2.78 -8.03
CA ALA A 73 -2.52 2.76 -6.89
C ALA A 73 -1.79 2.46 -5.57
N LEU A 74 -2.46 2.70 -4.44
CA LEU A 74 -2.00 2.32 -3.10
C LEU A 74 -3.04 1.42 -2.43
N GLU A 75 -2.60 0.43 -1.68
CA GLU A 75 -3.50 -0.52 -1.02
C GLU A 75 -4.14 0.05 0.26
N ILE A 76 -5.41 -0.29 0.45
CA ILE A 76 -6.09 -0.36 1.75
C ILE A 76 -6.20 -1.84 2.10
N ASN A 77 -5.30 -2.31 2.95
CA ASN A 77 -5.23 -3.68 3.41
C ASN A 77 -6.23 -3.88 4.54
N SER A 78 -7.25 -4.68 4.26
CA SER A 78 -8.40 -4.90 5.14
C SER A 78 -8.10 -5.92 6.24
N TYR A 79 -6.93 -6.56 6.25
CA TYR A 79 -6.58 -7.47 7.32
C TYR A 79 -6.57 -6.71 8.66
N PHE A 80 -7.27 -7.25 9.66
CA PHE A 80 -7.54 -6.53 10.92
C PHE A 80 -6.27 -6.12 11.70
N LEU A 81 -5.15 -6.83 11.51
CA LEU A 81 -3.87 -6.44 12.11
C LEU A 81 -3.08 -5.45 11.25
N ARG A 82 -3.53 -5.12 10.04
CA ARG A 82 -2.88 -4.14 9.16
C ARG A 82 -3.68 -2.85 9.09
N MET A 83 -4.88 -2.89 8.52
CA MET A 83 -5.70 -1.69 8.24
C MET A 83 -4.87 -0.54 7.65
N ASP A 84 -4.13 -0.87 6.58
CA ASP A 84 -3.04 -0.05 6.02
C ASP A 84 -3.23 0.11 4.50
N LEU A 85 -3.48 1.29 3.95
CA LEU A 85 -3.43 2.62 4.57
C LEU A 85 -4.63 2.98 5.47
N ASN A 86 -4.39 3.88 6.43
CA ASN A 86 -5.43 4.49 7.26
C ASN A 86 -6.23 5.57 6.50
N GLU A 87 -7.36 5.99 7.07
CA GLU A 87 -8.30 6.92 6.42
C GLU A 87 -7.70 8.30 6.12
N GLN A 88 -6.73 8.76 6.92
CA GLN A 88 -6.08 10.06 6.72
C GLN A 88 -5.20 10.03 5.47
N ASN A 89 -4.39 8.98 5.32
CA ASN A 89 -3.52 8.81 4.16
C ASN A 89 -4.31 8.49 2.89
N VAL A 90 -5.41 7.73 3.02
CA VAL A 90 -6.33 7.48 1.90
C VAL A 90 -7.00 8.78 1.43
N ARG A 91 -7.39 9.67 2.36
CA ARG A 91 -7.95 10.98 2.00
C ARG A 91 -6.94 11.84 1.24
N LYS A 92 -5.68 11.88 1.69
CA LYS A 92 -4.59 12.55 0.95
C LYS A 92 -4.39 11.95 -0.44
N ALA A 93 -4.41 10.62 -0.54
CA ALA A 93 -4.30 9.93 -1.83
C ALA A 93 -5.43 10.32 -2.78
N ARG A 94 -6.68 10.34 -2.30
CA ARG A 94 -7.85 10.83 -3.03
C ARG A 94 -7.66 12.27 -3.52
N GLU A 95 -7.24 13.18 -2.65
CA GLU A 95 -7.03 14.60 -2.97
C GLU A 95 -5.97 14.79 -4.07
N MET A 96 -5.00 13.89 -4.16
CA MET A 96 -3.98 13.86 -5.21
C MET A 96 -4.37 13.04 -6.45
N GLY A 97 -5.60 12.53 -6.53
CA GLY A 97 -6.08 11.72 -7.65
C GLY A 97 -5.51 10.31 -7.71
N VAL A 98 -4.89 9.83 -6.62
CA VAL A 98 -4.33 8.48 -6.53
C VAL A 98 -5.47 7.48 -6.29
N LYS A 99 -5.56 6.46 -7.14
CA LYS A 99 -6.49 5.35 -6.95
C LYS A 99 -6.07 4.50 -5.76
N VAL A 100 -7.05 3.86 -5.11
CA VAL A 100 -6.78 2.87 -4.07
C VAL A 100 -7.30 1.50 -4.45
N VAL A 101 -6.67 0.46 -3.91
CA VAL A 101 -7.09 -0.94 -4.05
C VAL A 101 -7.46 -1.48 -2.67
N ILE A 102 -8.67 -2.01 -2.52
CA ILE A 102 -9.09 -2.67 -1.28
C ILE A 102 -8.80 -4.17 -1.42
N ASN A 103 -7.98 -4.71 -0.52
CA ASN A 103 -7.56 -6.11 -0.52
C ASN A 103 -7.62 -6.68 0.91
N THR A 104 -7.84 -7.98 1.08
CA THR A 104 -7.97 -8.62 2.40
C THR A 104 -6.70 -9.30 2.90
N ASP A 105 -5.71 -9.51 2.03
CA ASP A 105 -4.49 -10.29 2.36
C ASP A 105 -4.85 -11.68 2.92
N ALA A 106 -5.88 -12.30 2.32
CA ALA A 106 -6.46 -13.53 2.83
C ALA A 106 -5.50 -14.72 2.71
N HIS A 107 -5.21 -15.32 3.87
CA HIS A 107 -4.47 -16.59 3.97
C HIS A 107 -5.37 -17.74 4.44
N ARG A 108 -6.66 -17.44 4.67
CA ARG A 108 -7.73 -18.38 5.04
C ARG A 108 -9.04 -17.87 4.44
N PRO A 109 -10.00 -18.74 4.09
CA PRO A 109 -11.26 -18.31 3.47
C PRO A 109 -12.01 -17.25 4.26
N ASN A 110 -12.05 -17.37 5.59
CA ASN A 110 -12.73 -16.42 6.49
C ASN A 110 -12.06 -15.04 6.57
N ASN A 111 -10.81 -14.88 6.11
CA ASN A 111 -10.20 -13.55 6.01
C ASN A 111 -10.89 -12.69 4.95
N MET A 112 -11.60 -13.29 3.98
CA MET A 112 -12.32 -12.54 2.95
C MET A 112 -13.43 -11.66 3.53
N ASP A 113 -14.05 -12.06 4.65
CA ASP A 113 -15.08 -11.27 5.34
C ASP A 113 -14.55 -9.92 5.84
N MET A 114 -13.23 -9.82 6.03
CA MET A 114 -12.57 -8.60 6.48
C MET A 114 -12.58 -7.49 5.44
N VAL A 115 -12.96 -7.75 4.18
CA VAL A 115 -13.09 -6.71 3.13
C VAL A 115 -13.92 -5.51 3.58
N ARG A 116 -14.90 -5.75 4.47
CA ARG A 116 -15.72 -4.71 5.10
C ARG A 116 -14.89 -3.66 5.82
N LEU A 117 -13.80 -4.05 6.49
CA LEU A 117 -12.90 -3.13 7.19
C LEU A 117 -12.22 -2.16 6.22
N GLY A 118 -11.76 -2.63 5.07
CA GLY A 118 -11.16 -1.78 4.04
C GLY A 118 -12.18 -0.84 3.38
N VAL A 119 -13.41 -1.33 3.15
CA VAL A 119 -14.52 -0.49 2.67
C VAL A 119 -14.86 0.61 3.68
N ASP A 120 -14.89 0.29 4.97
CA ASP A 120 -15.16 1.28 6.03
C ASP A 120 -14.07 2.37 6.08
N ILE A 121 -12.79 2.00 5.93
CA ILE A 121 -11.69 2.96 5.81
C ILE A 121 -11.88 3.86 4.58
N ALA A 122 -12.20 3.28 3.42
CA ALA A 122 -12.42 4.05 2.19
C ALA A 122 -13.57 5.05 2.34
N ARG A 123 -14.70 4.62 2.93
CA ARG A 123 -15.85 5.50 3.20
C ARG A 123 -15.50 6.63 4.17
N ARG A 124 -14.76 6.33 5.25
CA ARG A 124 -14.28 7.36 6.21
C ARG A 124 -13.32 8.35 5.54
N ALA A 125 -12.59 7.93 4.51
CA ALA A 125 -11.72 8.79 3.72
C ALA A 125 -12.46 9.62 2.66
N GLY A 126 -13.74 9.35 2.41
CA GLY A 126 -14.57 10.07 1.43
C GLY A 126 -14.43 9.56 0.00
N LEU A 127 -14.08 8.28 -0.17
CA LEU A 127 -14.13 7.56 -1.44
C LEU A 127 -15.51 6.96 -1.71
#